data_AF-A0A498MPX3-F1
#
_entry.id   AF-A0A498MPX3-F1
#
_cell.length_a   1.000
_cell.length_b   1.000
_cell.length_c   1.000
_cell.angle_alpha   90.00
_cell.angle_beta   90.00
_cell.angle_gamma   90.00
#
_symmetry.space_group_name_H-M   'P 1'
#
loop_
_entity.id
_entity.type
_entity.pdbx_description
1 polymer ?
#
loop_
_entity_poly.entity_id
_entity_poly.type
_entity_poly.pdbx_seq_one_letter_code
_entity_poly.pdbx_strand_id
1 'polypeptide(L)'
;MEGIKKTYMDTMEKKVLDLLKDGRENKSDMSDSMLNEAFEKMWQETVKTLLYTELQPQDIMTRVLLHLRTNLQSRGSSVAQSLDKVKDLCSQGHGNFVAHKGNIIYKKWYAQWNKTVQEMSDNLIGDCREFIKAKSESKDDYDDTYIREILNMIDGKLKAHEDLKLKKDFELSLKLHICGFASREFQNIHSRFIQENNLSSFWNTDVISEFSLEKSS
;
A
#
# COMPACT_ATOMS: atom_id res chain seq x y z
N MET A 1 4.86 11.85 -7.13
CA MET A 1 6.28 11.63 -7.54
C MET A 1 7.20 12.84 -7.28
N GLU A 2 6.83 14.10 -7.60
CA GLU A 2 7.66 15.28 -7.27
C GLU A 2 7.88 15.48 -5.76
N GLY A 3 6.90 15.16 -4.92
CA GLY A 3 6.96 15.42 -3.48
C GLY A 3 8.08 14.68 -2.73
N ILE A 4 8.39 13.44 -3.13
CA ILE A 4 9.45 12.65 -2.50
C ILE A 4 10.81 13.16 -2.95
N LYS A 5 11.06 13.23 -4.26
CA LYS A 5 12.32 13.80 -4.81
C LYS A 5 12.58 15.22 -4.29
N LYS A 6 11.53 16.03 -4.15
CA LYS A 6 11.60 17.36 -3.54
C LYS A 6 11.96 17.30 -2.06
N THR A 7 11.31 16.46 -1.25
CA THR A 7 11.67 16.27 0.16
C THR A 7 13.13 15.80 0.31
N TYR A 8 13.61 14.93 -0.57
CA TYR A 8 15.01 14.52 -0.65
C TYR A 8 15.93 15.73 -0.92
N MET A 9 15.65 16.50 -1.97
CA MET A 9 16.44 17.69 -2.32
C MET A 9 16.43 18.74 -1.21
N ASP A 10 15.26 19.08 -0.67
CA ASP A 10 15.12 20.07 0.40
C ASP A 10 15.90 19.65 1.67
N THR A 11 15.87 18.35 2.01
CA THR A 11 16.61 17.80 3.15
C THR A 11 18.11 17.82 2.91
N MET A 12 18.56 17.49 1.69
CA MET A 12 19.96 17.54 1.30
C MET A 12 20.48 18.97 1.28
N GLU A 13 19.76 19.89 0.64
CA GLU A 13 20.11 21.31 0.57
C GLU A 13 20.28 21.90 1.97
N LYS A 14 19.35 21.63 2.88
CA LYS A 14 19.45 22.08 4.27
C LYS A 14 20.72 21.57 4.95
N LYS A 15 21.04 20.27 4.82
CA LYS A 15 22.23 19.70 5.46
C LYS A 15 23.54 20.21 4.86
N VAL A 16 23.56 20.49 3.55
CA VAL A 16 24.72 21.13 2.89
C VAL A 16 24.91 22.56 3.41
N LEU A 17 23.82 23.33 3.54
CA LEU A 17 23.87 24.68 4.10
C LEU A 17 24.36 24.68 5.56
N ASP A 18 23.90 23.72 6.37
CA ASP A 18 24.35 23.57 7.76
C ASP A 18 25.86 23.26 7.83
N LEU A 19 26.37 22.37 6.97
CA LEU A 19 27.80 22.06 6.87
C LEU A 19 28.66 23.26 6.44
N LEU A 20 28.20 24.04 5.45
CA LEU A 20 28.89 25.24 4.99
C LEU A 20 28.94 26.31 6.08
N LYS A 21 27.89 26.41 6.90
CA LYS A 21 27.82 27.33 8.03
C LYS A 21 28.78 26.91 9.14
N ASP A 22 28.79 25.64 9.52
CA ASP A 22 29.71 25.08 10.52
C ASP A 22 31.18 25.27 10.10
N GLY A 23 31.49 25.11 8.81
CA GLY A 23 32.84 25.37 8.28
C GLY A 23 33.26 26.83 8.32
N ARG A 24 32.32 27.78 8.23
CA ARG A 24 32.60 29.23 8.32
C ARG A 24 32.73 29.73 9.76
N GLU A 25 31.95 29.17 10.69
CA GLU A 25 31.94 29.57 12.09
C GLU A 25 33.13 28.98 12.87
N ASN A 26 33.56 27.76 12.51
CA ASN A 26 34.76 27.15 13.03
C ASN A 26 35.97 27.54 12.16
N LYS A 27 36.64 28.66 12.49
CA LYS A 27 37.85 29.21 11.85
C LYS A 27 39.10 28.30 11.85
N SER A 28 38.95 26.97 11.82
CA SER A 28 40.08 26.09 11.50
C SER A 28 40.30 26.10 10.00
N ASP A 29 41.56 26.06 9.55
CA ASP A 29 41.94 25.61 8.21
C ASP A 29 41.43 24.17 8.02
N MET A 30 40.14 24.02 7.77
CA MET A 30 39.55 22.75 7.42
C MET A 30 40.00 22.51 6.00
N SER A 31 40.97 21.61 5.83
CA SER A 31 41.48 21.29 4.50
C SER A 31 40.34 20.77 3.64
N ASP A 32 40.45 20.96 2.32
CA ASP A 32 39.47 20.43 1.36
C ASP A 32 39.20 18.93 1.57
N SER A 33 40.22 18.19 2.04
CA SER A 33 40.11 16.78 2.42
C SER A 33 39.13 16.54 3.58
N MET A 34 39.19 17.33 4.65
CA MET A 34 38.29 17.17 5.80
C MET A 34 36.86 17.59 5.46
N LEU A 35 36.71 18.62 4.62
CA LEU A 35 35.40 19.08 4.17
C LEU A 35 34.73 18.02 3.29
N ASN A 36 35.49 17.41 2.38
CA ASN A 36 35.02 16.34 1.50
C ASN A 36 34.64 15.08 2.29
N GLU A 37 35.39 14.74 3.35
CA GLU A 37 35.07 13.61 4.23
C GLU A 37 33.80 13.88 5.07
N ALA A 38 33.62 15.10 5.55
CA ALA A 38 32.41 15.52 6.27
C ALA A 38 31.18 15.51 5.36
N PHE A 39 31.32 15.98 4.12
CA PHE A 39 30.27 15.92 3.11
C PHE A 39 29.89 14.48 2.78
N GLU A 40 30.85 13.62 2.47
CA GLU A 40 30.60 12.21 2.15
C GLU A 40 29.92 11.49 3.31
N LYS A 41 30.37 11.71 4.54
CA LYS A 41 29.75 11.11 5.72
C LYS A 41 28.30 11.57 5.91
N MET A 42 28.05 12.88 5.86
CA MET A 42 26.70 13.46 5.98
C MET A 42 25.78 12.98 4.85
N TRP A 43 26.33 12.86 3.64
CA TRP A 43 25.65 12.32 2.47
C TRP A 43 25.23 10.86 2.68
N GLN A 44 26.17 9.99 3.05
CA GLN A 44 25.91 8.58 3.33
C GLN A 44 24.88 8.38 4.44
N GLU A 45 24.97 9.17 5.52
CA GLU A 45 23.99 9.13 6.62
C GLU A 45 22.60 9.54 6.16
N THR A 46 22.49 10.63 5.39
CA THR A 46 21.21 11.16 4.90
C THR A 46 20.54 10.21 3.92
N VAL A 47 21.30 9.71 2.95
CA VAL A 47 20.82 8.71 1.99
C VAL A 47 20.38 7.45 2.73
N LYS A 48 21.18 6.94 3.67
CA LYS A 48 20.84 5.77 4.47
C LYS A 48 19.55 5.96 5.27
N THR A 49 19.38 7.08 5.96
CA THR A 49 18.16 7.36 6.75
C THR A 49 16.93 7.43 5.86
N LEU A 50 17.01 8.09 4.70
CA LEU A 50 15.88 8.25 3.82
C LEU A 50 15.51 6.94 3.09
N LEU A 51 16.50 6.20 2.58
CA LEU A 51 16.31 4.84 2.04
C LEU A 51 15.67 3.89 3.07
N TYR A 52 16.05 4.03 4.33
CA TYR A 52 15.51 3.23 5.42
C TYR A 52 14.05 3.55 5.74
N THR A 53 13.59 4.77 5.48
CA THR A 53 12.25 5.19 5.91
C THR A 53 11.19 5.02 4.82
N GLU A 54 11.53 5.27 3.55
CA GLU A 54 10.53 5.35 2.46
C GLU A 54 10.53 4.15 1.49
N LEU A 55 11.55 3.29 1.49
CA LEU A 55 11.73 2.24 0.48
C LEU A 55 11.87 0.82 1.05
N GLN A 56 11.42 0.60 2.27
CA GLN A 56 11.48 -0.72 2.89
C GLN A 56 10.37 -1.63 2.34
N PRO A 57 10.69 -2.90 2.01
CA PRO A 57 9.68 -3.89 1.74
C PRO A 57 8.72 -4.04 2.92
N GLN A 58 7.43 -3.96 2.65
CA GLN A 58 6.39 -4.15 3.66
C GLN A 58 5.48 -5.31 3.27
N ASP A 59 5.01 -6.04 4.28
CA ASP A 59 3.97 -7.05 4.12
C ASP A 59 2.59 -6.36 4.13
N ILE A 60 2.17 -5.94 2.94
CA ILE A 60 0.89 -5.26 2.73
C ILE A 60 -0.28 -6.21 2.97
N MET A 61 -0.11 -7.50 2.70
CA MET A 61 -1.17 -8.48 2.92
C MET A 61 -1.53 -8.63 4.40
N THR A 62 -0.52 -8.69 5.27
CA THR A 62 -0.73 -8.71 6.72
C THR A 62 -1.41 -7.43 7.21
N ARG A 63 -1.03 -6.26 6.68
CA ARG A 63 -1.68 -4.98 7.00
C ARG A 63 -3.15 -4.97 6.59
N VAL A 64 -3.47 -5.43 5.37
CA VAL A 64 -4.84 -5.56 4.89
C VAL A 64 -5.67 -6.51 5.77
N LEU A 65 -5.10 -7.66 6.16
CA LEU A 65 -5.76 -8.60 7.06
C LEU A 65 -6.06 -7.98 8.43
N LEU A 66 -5.15 -7.14 8.96
CA LEU A 66 -5.38 -6.40 10.20
C LEU A 66 -6.55 -5.42 10.08
N HIS A 67 -6.63 -4.65 8.99
CA HIS A 67 -7.76 -3.75 8.72
C HIS A 67 -9.08 -4.51 8.61
N LEU A 68 -9.08 -5.66 7.93
CA LEU A 68 -10.24 -6.54 7.84
C LEU A 68 -10.68 -7.05 9.22
N ARG A 69 -9.73 -7.49 10.07
CA ARG A 69 -10.02 -7.91 11.45
C ARG A 69 -10.67 -6.80 12.23
N THR A 70 -10.10 -5.60 12.22
CA THR A 70 -10.65 -4.42 12.91
C THR A 70 -12.07 -4.11 12.44
N ASN A 71 -12.31 -4.13 11.13
CA ASN A 71 -13.63 -3.87 10.56
C ASN A 71 -14.69 -4.90 11.01
N LEU A 72 -14.30 -6.17 11.18
CA LEU A 72 -15.20 -7.26 11.57
C LEU A 72 -15.37 -7.45 13.09
N GLN A 73 -14.61 -6.74 13.93
CA GLN A 73 -14.70 -6.88 15.41
C GLN A 73 -16.13 -6.73 15.94
N SER A 74 -16.92 -5.84 15.35
CA SER A 74 -18.30 -5.57 15.76
C SER A 74 -19.32 -6.67 15.37
N ARG A 75 -18.94 -7.65 14.55
CA ARG A 75 -19.88 -8.64 13.98
C ARG A 75 -20.16 -9.85 14.87
N GLY A 76 -19.47 -9.95 16.00
CA GLY A 76 -19.71 -10.97 17.03
C GLY A 76 -18.76 -12.17 16.97
N SER A 77 -18.80 -13.00 18.01
CA SER A 77 -17.82 -14.07 18.27
C SER A 77 -17.73 -15.13 17.17
N SER A 78 -18.85 -15.49 16.52
CA SER A 78 -18.84 -16.49 15.44
C SER A 78 -18.02 -16.03 14.23
N VAL A 79 -18.08 -14.74 13.88
CA VAL A 79 -17.30 -14.18 12.76
C VAL A 79 -15.82 -14.10 13.15
N ALA A 80 -15.54 -13.68 14.39
CA ALA A 80 -14.18 -13.65 14.92
C ALA A 80 -13.53 -15.05 14.88
N GLN A 81 -14.22 -16.08 15.35
CA GLN A 81 -13.72 -17.47 15.32
C GLN A 81 -13.46 -17.98 13.89
N SER A 82 -14.31 -17.63 12.92
CA SER A 82 -14.07 -17.98 11.52
C SER A 82 -12.88 -17.22 10.94
N LEU A 83 -12.70 -15.96 11.31
CA LEU A 83 -11.59 -15.12 10.87
C LEU A 83 -10.26 -15.52 11.51
N ASP A 84 -10.26 -16.05 12.73
CA ASP A 84 -9.06 -16.59 13.40
C ASP A 84 -8.49 -17.81 12.66
N LYS A 85 -9.32 -18.53 11.90
CA LYS A 85 -8.88 -19.64 11.04
C LYS A 85 -8.17 -19.15 9.77
N VAL A 86 -8.37 -17.88 9.39
CA VAL A 86 -7.72 -17.26 8.24
C VAL A 86 -6.33 -16.79 8.67
N LYS A 87 -5.32 -17.57 8.29
CA LYS A 87 -3.91 -17.29 8.60
C LYS A 87 -3.36 -16.15 7.75
N ASP A 88 -3.72 -16.13 6.47
CA ASP A 88 -3.28 -15.17 5.47
C ASP A 88 -4.37 -14.94 4.41
N LEU A 89 -4.16 -13.91 3.59
CA LEU A 89 -5.02 -13.57 2.46
C LEU A 89 -4.53 -14.16 1.12
N CYS A 90 -3.36 -14.81 1.09
CA CYS A 90 -2.77 -15.35 -0.14
C CYS A 90 -3.69 -16.36 -0.82
N SER A 91 -4.41 -17.15 -0.04
CA SER A 91 -5.37 -18.16 -0.51
C SER A 91 -6.78 -17.63 -0.80
N GLN A 92 -7.05 -16.33 -0.59
CA GLN A 92 -8.38 -15.75 -0.68
C GLN A 92 -8.59 -15.01 -2.02
N GLY A 93 -9.84 -14.86 -2.46
CA GLY A 93 -10.13 -14.00 -3.62
C GLY A 93 -9.67 -14.54 -4.97
N HIS A 94 -9.52 -15.86 -5.11
CA HIS A 94 -9.17 -16.50 -6.38
C HIS A 94 -10.42 -16.84 -7.18
N GLY A 95 -10.33 -16.67 -8.51
CA GLY A 95 -11.43 -16.97 -9.43
C GLY A 95 -12.66 -16.07 -9.22
N ASN A 96 -13.81 -16.57 -9.65
CA ASN A 96 -15.09 -15.86 -9.49
C ASN A 96 -15.65 -16.08 -8.09
N PHE A 97 -16.24 -15.03 -7.51
CA PHE A 97 -17.01 -15.17 -6.29
C PHE A 97 -18.33 -15.89 -6.58
N VAL A 98 -18.75 -16.76 -5.66
CA VAL A 98 -20.03 -17.47 -5.76
C VAL A 98 -20.81 -17.24 -4.48
N ALA A 99 -21.96 -16.57 -4.59
CA ALA A 99 -22.90 -16.43 -3.50
C ALA A 99 -23.44 -17.82 -3.10
N HIS A 100 -23.24 -18.21 -1.84
CA HIS A 100 -23.43 -19.59 -1.38
C HIS A 100 -24.86 -20.13 -1.62
N LYS A 101 -24.95 -21.37 -2.12
CA LYS A 101 -26.20 -22.13 -2.33
C LYS A 101 -26.66 -22.80 -1.03
N GLY A 102 -27.77 -22.35 -0.44
CA GLY A 102 -28.51 -23.13 0.57
C GLY A 102 -29.41 -24.20 -0.08
N ASN A 103 -29.70 -25.26 0.68
CA ASN A 103 -30.45 -26.44 0.22
C ASN A 103 -31.86 -26.13 -0.30
N ILE A 104 -32.24 -26.90 -1.34
CA ILE A 104 -33.36 -26.68 -2.25
C ILE A 104 -34.69 -27.01 -1.58
N ILE A 105 -35.45 -25.99 -1.15
CA ILE A 105 -36.85 -26.20 -0.72
C ILE A 105 -37.84 -25.24 -1.44
N TYR A 106 -37.40 -24.11 -2.01
CA TYR A 106 -38.31 -23.17 -2.71
C TYR A 106 -37.72 -22.63 -4.03
N LYS A 107 -37.95 -23.34 -5.15
CA LYS A 107 -37.16 -23.24 -6.40
C LYS A 107 -37.13 -21.87 -7.12
N LYS A 108 -38.21 -21.07 -7.14
CA LYS A 108 -38.24 -19.81 -7.94
C LYS A 108 -37.77 -18.57 -7.18
N TRP A 109 -38.35 -18.31 -6.01
CA TRP A 109 -37.98 -17.15 -5.19
C TRP A 109 -36.51 -17.22 -4.75
N TYR A 110 -36.04 -18.42 -4.38
CA TYR A 110 -34.64 -18.63 -4.00
C TYR A 110 -33.67 -18.47 -5.17
N ALA A 111 -34.07 -18.88 -6.38
CA ALA A 111 -33.27 -18.67 -7.58
C ALA A 111 -33.14 -17.18 -7.93
N GLN A 112 -34.25 -16.42 -7.83
CA GLN A 112 -34.23 -14.98 -8.05
C GLN A 112 -33.38 -14.25 -7.01
N TRP A 113 -33.54 -14.60 -5.73
CA TRP A 113 -32.74 -14.03 -4.65
C TRP A 113 -31.24 -14.31 -4.85
N ASN A 114 -30.85 -15.56 -5.17
CA ASN A 114 -29.45 -15.90 -5.45
C ASN A 114 -28.90 -15.11 -6.63
N LYS A 115 -29.70 -14.94 -7.70
CA LYS A 115 -29.30 -14.13 -8.86
C LYS A 115 -29.05 -12.67 -8.44
N THR A 116 -29.95 -12.08 -7.66
CA THR A 116 -29.80 -10.70 -7.17
C THR A 116 -28.57 -10.54 -6.27
N VAL A 117 -28.33 -11.49 -5.34
CA VAL A 117 -27.14 -11.46 -4.47
C VAL A 117 -25.85 -11.62 -5.27
N GLN A 118 -25.86 -12.50 -6.28
CA GLN A 118 -24.71 -12.69 -7.17
C GLN A 118 -24.43 -11.42 -7.99
N GLU A 119 -25.45 -10.84 -8.65
CA GLU A 119 -25.31 -9.60 -9.42
C GLU A 119 -24.82 -8.44 -8.55
N MET A 120 -25.34 -8.30 -7.33
CA MET A 120 -24.88 -7.31 -6.37
C MET A 120 -23.40 -7.50 -6.00
N SER A 121 -22.98 -8.76 -5.79
CA SER A 121 -21.60 -9.11 -5.46
C SER A 121 -20.66 -8.85 -6.63
N ASP A 122 -21.04 -9.26 -7.84
CA ASP A 122 -20.25 -9.10 -9.05
C ASP A 122 -20.05 -7.61 -9.37
N ASN A 123 -21.11 -6.81 -9.25
CA ASN A 123 -21.03 -5.36 -9.41
C ASN A 123 -20.07 -4.74 -8.37
N LEU A 124 -20.19 -5.09 -7.10
CA LEU A 124 -19.29 -4.59 -6.05
C LEU A 124 -17.83 -5.00 -6.30
N ILE A 125 -17.60 -6.23 -6.73
CA ILE A 125 -16.25 -6.72 -7.08
C ILE A 125 -15.70 -5.92 -8.28
N GLY A 126 -16.55 -5.61 -9.26
CA GLY A 126 -16.23 -4.71 -10.37
C GLY A 126 -15.80 -3.33 -9.88
N ASP A 127 -16.65 -2.67 -9.08
CA ASP A 127 -16.39 -1.36 -8.48
C ASP A 127 -15.04 -1.34 -7.73
N CYS A 128 -14.77 -2.37 -6.91
CA CYS A 128 -13.50 -2.51 -6.18
C CYS A 128 -12.30 -2.71 -7.11
N ARG A 129 -12.44 -3.49 -8.19
CA ARG A 129 -11.36 -3.70 -9.18
C ARG A 129 -11.03 -2.41 -9.92
N GLU A 130 -12.04 -1.63 -10.30
CA GLU A 130 -11.83 -0.33 -10.96
C GLU A 130 -11.10 0.65 -10.04
N PHE A 131 -11.50 0.71 -8.77
CA PHE A 131 -10.81 1.51 -7.75
C PHE A 131 -9.32 1.11 -7.63
N ILE A 132 -9.03 -0.17 -7.48
CA ILE A 132 -7.66 -0.69 -7.36
C ILE A 132 -6.84 -0.38 -8.61
N LYS A 133 -7.45 -0.55 -9.79
CA LYS A 133 -6.80 -0.21 -11.06
C LYS A 133 -6.41 1.26 -11.11
N ALA A 134 -7.30 2.17 -10.72
CA ALA A 134 -7.01 3.60 -10.68
C ALA A 134 -5.85 3.92 -9.72
N LYS A 135 -5.77 3.26 -8.55
CA LYS A 135 -4.63 3.39 -7.63
C LYS A 135 -3.33 2.85 -8.23
N SER A 136 -3.40 1.74 -8.95
CA SER A 136 -2.24 1.19 -9.65
C SER A 136 -1.73 2.11 -10.77
N GLU A 137 -2.56 2.98 -11.32
CA GLU A 137 -2.16 3.91 -12.37
C GLU A 137 -1.56 5.23 -11.82
N SER A 138 -1.73 5.56 -10.54
CA SER A 138 -1.27 6.84 -9.98
C SER A 138 0.24 6.96 -9.73
N LYS A 139 0.98 5.83 -9.81
CA LYS A 139 2.42 5.70 -9.50
C LYS A 139 2.80 6.03 -8.04
N ASP A 140 1.82 6.20 -7.17
CA ASP A 140 2.07 6.41 -5.74
C ASP A 140 2.27 5.06 -5.03
N ASP A 141 2.86 5.11 -3.83
CA ASP A 141 2.96 3.93 -2.97
C ASP A 141 1.55 3.51 -2.47
N TYR A 142 1.48 2.30 -1.93
CA TYR A 142 0.33 1.84 -1.18
C TYR A 142 0.14 2.67 0.11
N ASP A 143 -1.10 3.10 0.34
CA ASP A 143 -1.53 3.72 1.58
C ASP A 143 -2.72 2.94 2.19
N ASP A 144 -2.77 2.82 3.51
CA ASP A 144 -3.85 2.10 4.22
C ASP A 144 -5.24 2.74 4.04
N THR A 145 -5.33 3.98 3.54
CA THR A 145 -6.59 4.55 3.05
C THR A 145 -7.22 3.68 1.97
N TYR A 146 -6.45 3.01 1.12
CA TYR A 146 -6.99 2.23 0.01
C TYR A 146 -7.79 1.04 0.51
N ILE A 147 -7.29 0.31 1.50
CA ILE A 147 -8.05 -0.80 2.10
C ILE A 147 -9.25 -0.30 2.92
N ARG A 148 -9.12 0.84 3.60
CA ARG A 148 -10.25 1.45 4.31
C ARG A 148 -11.37 1.85 3.34
N GLU A 149 -11.03 2.40 2.18
CA GLU A 149 -12.00 2.75 1.13
C GLU A 149 -12.69 1.50 0.57
N ILE A 150 -11.95 0.44 0.27
CA ILE A 150 -12.51 -0.86 -0.15
C ILE A 150 -13.49 -1.40 0.90
N LEU A 151 -13.11 -1.42 2.19
CA LEU A 151 -13.98 -1.89 3.27
C LEU A 151 -15.25 -1.05 3.39
N ASN A 152 -15.14 0.27 3.23
CA ASN A 152 -16.29 1.19 3.22
C ASN A 152 -17.21 0.96 2.02
N MET A 153 -16.67 0.68 0.82
CA MET A 153 -17.47 0.32 -0.36
C MET A 153 -18.29 -0.94 -0.09
N ILE A 154 -17.65 -1.96 0.51
CA ILE A 154 -18.32 -3.21 0.85
C ILE A 154 -19.43 -2.98 1.87
N ASP A 155 -19.11 -2.29 2.99
CA ASP A 155 -20.09 -2.01 4.04
C ASP A 155 -21.26 -1.16 3.53
N GLY A 156 -20.97 -0.15 2.70
CA GLY A 156 -21.98 0.68 2.05
C GLY A 156 -22.91 -0.13 1.15
N LYS A 157 -22.35 -1.03 0.32
CA LYS A 157 -23.14 -1.87 -0.57
C LYS A 157 -24.01 -2.87 0.21
N LEU A 158 -23.45 -3.52 1.23
CA LEU A 158 -24.18 -4.46 2.09
C LEU A 158 -25.32 -3.76 2.84
N LYS A 159 -25.07 -2.56 3.36
CA LYS A 159 -26.10 -1.74 4.03
C LYS A 159 -27.21 -1.31 3.07
N ALA A 160 -26.86 -0.92 1.84
CA ALA A 160 -27.84 -0.56 0.81
C ALA A 160 -28.74 -1.73 0.38
N HIS A 161 -28.34 -2.97 0.69
CA HIS A 161 -29.08 -4.20 0.39
C HIS A 161 -29.45 -4.97 1.67
N GLU A 162 -29.77 -4.26 2.76
CA GLU A 162 -30.17 -4.90 4.03
C GLU A 162 -31.46 -5.74 3.87
N ASP A 163 -32.29 -5.40 2.88
CA ASP A 163 -33.52 -6.09 2.51
C ASP A 163 -33.25 -7.54 2.06
N LEU A 164 -32.05 -7.82 1.52
CA LEU A 164 -31.63 -9.15 1.13
C LEU A 164 -31.34 -10.06 2.34
N LYS A 165 -31.28 -9.52 3.57
CA LYS A 165 -31.06 -10.26 4.83
C LYS A 165 -29.85 -11.20 4.74
N LEU A 166 -28.76 -10.68 4.20
CA LEU A 166 -27.51 -11.43 4.01
C LEU A 166 -26.97 -11.94 5.35
N LYS A 167 -26.50 -13.18 5.36
CA LYS A 167 -25.93 -13.80 6.56
C LYS A 167 -24.53 -13.25 6.83
N LYS A 168 -24.13 -13.26 8.11
CA LYS A 168 -22.76 -12.88 8.51
C LYS A 168 -21.67 -13.69 7.81
N ASP A 169 -21.91 -14.97 7.54
CA ASP A 169 -20.97 -15.82 6.80
C ASP A 169 -20.80 -15.39 5.34
N PHE A 170 -21.86 -14.85 4.73
CA PHE A 170 -21.80 -14.27 3.40
C PHE A 170 -20.99 -12.97 3.40
N GLU A 171 -21.26 -12.07 4.35
CA GLU A 171 -20.48 -10.83 4.54
C GLU A 171 -18.99 -11.15 4.72
N LEU A 172 -18.66 -12.11 5.59
CA LEU A 172 -17.29 -12.56 5.81
C LEU A 172 -16.65 -13.10 4.53
N SER A 173 -17.35 -13.98 3.81
CA SER A 173 -16.84 -14.59 2.57
C SER A 173 -16.59 -13.55 1.48
N LEU A 174 -17.48 -12.58 1.34
CA LEU A 174 -17.36 -11.50 0.36
C LEU A 174 -16.18 -10.57 0.70
N LYS A 175 -16.04 -10.17 1.97
CA LYS A 175 -14.91 -9.36 2.42
C LYS A 175 -13.58 -10.09 2.26
N LEU A 176 -13.51 -11.38 2.62
CA LEU A 176 -12.30 -12.18 2.40
C LEU A 176 -11.94 -12.29 0.92
N HIS A 177 -12.93 -12.51 0.06
CA HIS A 177 -12.70 -12.55 -1.38
C HIS A 177 -12.12 -11.23 -1.90
N ILE A 178 -12.74 -10.10 -1.55
CA ILE A 178 -12.32 -8.79 -2.02
C ILE A 178 -10.96 -8.39 -1.44
N CYS A 179 -10.78 -8.49 -0.12
CA CYS A 179 -9.51 -8.19 0.53
C CYS A 179 -8.38 -9.09 0.04
N GLY A 180 -8.68 -10.34 -0.32
CA GLY A 180 -7.71 -11.28 -0.87
C GLY A 180 -7.10 -10.81 -2.19
N PHE A 181 -7.93 -10.40 -3.15
CA PHE A 181 -7.40 -9.88 -4.42
C PHE A 181 -6.83 -8.46 -4.27
N ALA A 182 -7.46 -7.61 -3.46
CA ALA A 182 -6.97 -6.26 -3.21
C ALA A 182 -5.57 -6.26 -2.60
N SER A 183 -5.32 -7.12 -1.60
CA SER A 183 -4.02 -7.18 -0.93
C SER A 183 -2.88 -7.57 -1.87
N ARG A 184 -3.15 -8.44 -2.86
CA ARG A 184 -2.16 -8.80 -3.88
C ARG A 184 -1.82 -7.63 -4.78
N GLU A 185 -2.82 -6.92 -5.27
CA GLU A 185 -2.60 -5.75 -6.11
C GLU A 185 -1.90 -4.62 -5.34
N PHE A 186 -2.28 -4.40 -4.09
CA PHE A 186 -1.62 -3.42 -3.22
C PHE A 186 -0.16 -3.78 -2.92
N GLN A 187 0.14 -5.06 -2.72
CA GLN A 187 1.53 -5.52 -2.61
C GLN A 187 2.30 -5.23 -3.91
N ASN A 188 1.69 -5.41 -5.08
CA ASN A 188 2.32 -5.10 -6.37
C ASN A 188 2.57 -3.59 -6.54
N ILE A 189 1.61 -2.75 -6.14
CA ILE A 189 1.77 -1.28 -6.14
C ILE A 189 2.98 -0.89 -5.31
N HIS A 190 3.07 -1.39 -4.07
CA HIS A 190 4.18 -1.11 -3.17
C HIS A 190 5.52 -1.62 -3.71
N SER A 191 5.54 -2.84 -4.24
CA SER A 191 6.76 -3.45 -4.80
C SER A 191 7.27 -2.67 -6.02
N ARG A 192 6.37 -2.24 -6.91
CA ARG A 192 6.70 -1.40 -8.05
C ARG A 192 7.17 -0.01 -7.61
N PHE A 193 6.51 0.59 -6.61
CA PHE A 193 6.93 1.87 -6.07
C PHE A 193 8.37 1.81 -5.54
N ILE A 194 8.71 0.77 -4.77
CA ILE A 194 10.09 0.53 -4.32
C ILE A 194 11.02 0.34 -5.51
N GLN A 195 10.65 -0.45 -6.52
CA GLN A 195 11.51 -0.71 -7.68
C GLN A 195 11.81 0.56 -8.50
N GLU A 196 10.79 1.36 -8.80
CA GLU A 196 10.92 2.59 -9.58
C GLU A 196 11.67 3.69 -8.83
N ASN A 197 11.58 3.68 -7.49
CA ASN A 197 12.30 4.61 -6.64
C ASN A 197 13.54 3.97 -6.00
N ASN A 198 13.95 2.76 -6.46
CA ASN A 198 15.18 2.13 -6.00
C ASN A 198 16.35 2.90 -6.60
N LEU A 199 16.85 3.76 -5.74
CA LEU A 199 17.89 4.73 -5.94
C LEU A 199 19.21 4.13 -6.48
N SER A 200 19.45 2.81 -6.35
CA SER A 200 20.62 2.14 -6.96
C SER A 200 20.77 2.38 -8.47
N SER A 201 19.68 2.63 -9.20
CA SER A 201 19.70 2.99 -10.62
C SER A 201 20.01 4.47 -10.90
N PHE A 202 19.69 5.37 -9.96
CA PHE A 202 19.92 6.82 -10.08
C PHE A 202 21.36 7.21 -9.73
N TRP A 203 22.03 6.44 -8.87
CA TRP A 203 23.35 6.79 -8.34
C TRP A 203 24.55 6.42 -9.23
N ASN A 204 24.41 5.46 -10.16
CA ASN A 204 25.56 4.92 -10.89
C ASN A 204 25.98 5.74 -12.12
N THR A 205 25.22 6.76 -12.54
CA THR A 205 25.48 7.42 -13.83
C THR A 205 25.54 8.94 -13.73
N ASP A 206 24.70 9.59 -12.93
CA ASP A 206 24.56 11.05 -13.00
C ASP A 206 25.29 11.78 -11.86
N VAL A 207 25.19 11.31 -10.61
CA VAL A 207 25.81 12.02 -9.47
C VAL A 207 27.33 11.85 -9.43
N ILE A 208 27.83 10.65 -9.75
CA ILE A 208 29.29 10.41 -9.84
C ILE A 208 29.90 11.18 -11.03
N SER A 209 29.16 11.34 -12.13
CA SER A 209 29.66 12.05 -13.31
C SER A 209 29.64 13.57 -13.13
N GLU A 210 28.58 14.15 -12.55
CA GLU A 210 28.52 15.59 -12.23
C GLU A 210 29.57 16.00 -11.17
N PHE A 211 29.74 15.19 -10.10
CA PHE A 211 30.77 15.47 -9.09
C PHE A 211 32.21 15.29 -9.63
N SER A 212 32.39 14.48 -10.68
CA SER A 212 33.68 14.34 -11.37
C SER A 212 33.93 15.47 -12.37
N LEU A 213 32.88 16.03 -12.98
CA LEU A 213 32.94 17.15 -13.92
C LEU A 213 33.24 18.48 -13.21
N GLU A 214 32.63 18.75 -12.04
CA GLU A 214 32.96 19.94 -11.25
C GLU A 214 34.39 19.95 -10.70
N LYS A 215 35.03 18.78 -10.56
CA LYS A 215 36.44 18.65 -10.15
C LYS A 215 37.45 18.86 -11.29
N SER A 216 36.99 18.95 -12.54
CA SER A 216 37.85 19.10 -13.72
C SER A 216 37.78 20.48 -14.38
N SER A 217 37.11 21.45 -13.74
CA SER A 217 37.05 22.87 -14.17
C SER A 217 37.57 23.82 -13.10
#